data_AF-A0A662EX90-F1
#
_entry.id   AF-A0A662EX90-F1
#
_cell.length_a   1.000
_cell.length_b   1.000
_cell.length_c   1.000
_cell.angle_alpha   90.00
_cell.angle_beta   90.00
_cell.angle_gamma   90.00
#
_symmetry.space_group_name_H-M   'P 1'
#
loop_
_entity.id
_entity.type
_entity.pdbx_description
1 polymer ?
#
loop_
_entity_poly.entity_id
_entity_poly.type
_entity_poly.pdbx_seq_one_letter_code
_entity_poly.pdbx_strand_id
1 'polypeptide(L)' 'MASDLIVVKSKIKEMVGEYNVSSDFVAALDAKTKQLLNDALERMKANGRRTVMGKDV' A
#
# COMPACT_ATOMS: atom_id res chain seq x y z
N MET A 1 1.73 -14.90 -13.63
CA MET A 1 2.35 -13.95 -12.68
C MET A 1 1.38 -13.81 -11.53
N ALA A 2 1.70 -14.37 -10.36
CA ALA A 2 0.82 -14.30 -9.20
C ALA A 2 0.56 -12.83 -8.86
N SER A 3 -0.71 -12.48 -8.65
CA SER A 3 -1.14 -11.13 -8.31
C SER A 3 -0.58 -10.76 -6.93
N ASP A 4 0.64 -10.25 -6.88
CA ASP A 4 1.28 -9.82 -5.64
C ASP A 4 0.61 -8.53 -5.17
N LEU A 5 -0.36 -8.70 -4.28
CA LEU A 5 -0.95 -7.60 -3.53
C LEU A 5 0.09 -7.11 -2.54
N ILE A 6 0.34 -5.80 -2.54
CA ILE A 6 1.22 -5.14 -1.56
C ILE A 6 0.64 -5.32 -0.15
N VAL A 7 -0.69 -5.37 -0.06
CA VAL A 7 -1.40 -5.55 1.20
C VAL A 7 -1.88 -6.99 1.33
N VAL A 8 -1.39 -7.68 2.37
CA VAL A 8 -1.69 -9.08 2.62
C VAL A 8 -3.03 -9.24 3.34
N LYS A 9 -3.96 -9.98 2.74
CA LYS A 9 -5.32 -10.20 3.28
C LYS A 9 -5.32 -10.77 4.71
N SER A 10 -4.39 -11.66 5.05
CA SER A 10 -4.29 -12.21 6.41
C SER A 10 -4.02 -11.12 7.45
N LYS A 11 -3.14 -10.16 7.14
CA LYS A 11 -2.85 -9.02 8.00
C LYS A 11 -4.02 -8.05 8.12
N ILE A 12 -4.78 -7.86 7.04
CA ILE A 12 -6.02 -7.08 7.13
C ILE A 12 -7.00 -7.74 8.10
N LYS A 13 -7.18 -9.07 8.03
CA LYS A 13 -8.06 -9.80 8.96
C LYS A 13 -7.60 -9.70 10.42
N GLU A 14 -6.30 -9.78 10.68
CA GLU A 14 -5.74 -9.58 12.03
C GLU A 14 -6.08 -8.18 12.58
N MET A 15 -6.02 -7.15 11.74
CA MET A 15 -6.30 -5.75 12.13
C MET A 15 -7.80 -5.44 12.28
N VAL A 16 -8.63 -6.09 11.47
CA VAL A 16 -10.09 -5.89 11.45
C VAL A 16 -10.78 -6.72 12.53
N GLY A 17 -10.12 -7.73 13.10
CA GLY A 17 -10.62 -8.47 14.27
C GLY A 17 -11.86 -9.30 13.95
N GLU A 18 -12.97 -9.01 14.64
CA GLU A 18 -14.23 -9.77 14.51
C GLU A 18 -15.05 -9.43 13.26
N TYR A 19 -14.70 -8.35 12.54
CA TYR A 19 -15.46 -7.91 11.38
C TYR A 19 -15.03 -8.64 10.09
N ASN A 20 -15.99 -8.79 9.17
CA ASN A 20 -15.74 -9.38 7.87
C ASN A 20 -15.06 -8.38 6.92
N VAL A 21 -14.11 -8.88 6.15
CA VAL A 21 -13.39 -8.11 5.12
C VAL A 21 -13.81 -8.61 3.74
N SER A 22 -14.43 -7.73 2.96
CA SER A 22 -14.83 -8.03 1.59
C SER A 22 -13.61 -8.05 0.65
N SER A 23 -13.73 -8.73 -0.49
CA SER A 23 -12.63 -8.83 -1.47
C SER A 23 -12.35 -7.51 -2.19
N ASP A 24 -13.38 -6.71 -2.44
CA ASP A 24 -13.27 -5.37 -3.03
C ASP A 24 -12.52 -4.39 -2.11
N PHE A 25 -12.70 -4.50 -0.78
CA PHE A 25 -11.93 -3.72 0.18
C PHE A 25 -10.43 -4.01 0.06
N VAL A 26 -10.05 -5.28 -0.06
CA VAL A 26 -8.63 -5.67 -0.21
C VAL A 26 -8.04 -5.08 -1.49
N ALA A 27 -8.79 -5.12 -2.60
CA ALA A 27 -8.36 -4.55 -3.87
C ALA A 27 -8.24 -3.01 -3.81
N ALA A 28 -9.20 -2.35 -3.18
CA ALA A 28 -9.20 -0.89 -3.02
C ALA A 28 -8.05 -0.41 -2.13
N LEU A 29 -7.77 -1.14 -1.04
CA LEU A 29 -6.66 -0.83 -0.15
C LEU A 29 -5.31 -1.01 -0.85
N ASP A 30 -5.15 -2.09 -1.61
CA ASP A 30 -3.95 -2.33 -2.42
C ASP A 30 -3.71 -1.22 -3.46
N ALA A 31 -4.77 -0.81 -4.17
CA ALA A 31 -4.70 0.31 -5.12
C ALA A 31 -4.27 1.62 -4.43
N LYS A 32 -4.81 1.90 -3.23
CA LYS A 32 -4.44 3.08 -2.45
C LYS A 32 -3.00 3.03 -1.96
N THR A 33 -2.52 1.88 -1.51
CA THR A 33 -1.11 1.69 -1.12
C THR A 33 -0.16 1.89 -2.32
N LYS A 34 -0.53 1.42 -3.50
CA LYS A 34 0.22 1.67 -4.75
C LYS A 34 0.31 3.15 -5.09
N GLN A 35 -0.78 3.90 -4.92
CA GLN A 35 -0.79 5.35 -5.11
C GLN A 35 0.16 6.04 -4.13
N LEU A 36 0.09 5.71 -2.83
CA LEU A 36 1.00 6.28 -1.82
C LEU A 36 2.48 6.02 -2.15
N LEU A 37 2.82 4.84 -2.67
CA LEU A 37 4.18 4.54 -3.12
C LEU A 37 4.60 5.37 -4.32
N ASN A 38 3.71 5.58 -5.29
CA ASN A 38 4.00 6.44 -6.44
C ASN A 38 4.25 7.88 -6.00
N ASP A 39 3.39 8.42 -5.13
CA ASP A 39 3.54 9.77 -4.59
C ASP A 39 4.87 9.92 -3.83
N ALA A 40 5.23 8.91 -3.04
CA ALA A 40 6.50 8.88 -2.32
C ALA A 40 7.71 8.83 -3.27
N LEU A 41 7.62 8.06 -4.35
CA LEU A 41 8.65 8.01 -5.38
C LEU A 41 8.78 9.35 -6.12
N GLU A 42 7.67 10.02 -6.41
CA GLU A 42 7.67 11.35 -7.02
C GLU A 42 8.34 12.38 -6.12
N ARG A 43 7.97 12.43 -4.83
CA ARG A 43 8.60 13.32 -3.84
C ARG A 43 10.09 13.02 -3.68
N MET A 44 10.48 11.75 -3.64
CA MET A 44 11.89 11.35 -3.59
C MET A 44 12.66 11.88 -4.81
N LYS A 45 12.12 11.67 -6.01
CA LYS A 45 12.73 12.15 -7.27
C LYS A 45 12.81 13.67 -7.34
N ALA A 46 11.75 14.37 -6.94
CA ALA A 46 11.72 15.84 -6.89
C ALA A 46 12.78 16.43 -5.96
N ASN A 47 13.15 15.68 -4.91
CA ASN A 47 14.23 16.05 -3.99
C ASN A 47 15.62 15.55 -4.42
N GLY A 48 15.77 15.01 -5.63
CA GLY A 48 17.05 14.48 -6.15
C GLY A 48 17.59 13.27 -5.39
N ARG A 49 16.75 12.59 -4.60
CA ARG A 49 17.13 11.42 -3.80
C ARG A 49 16.86 10.13 -4.57
N ARG A 50 17.54 9.05 -4.16
CA ARG A 50 17.36 7.68 -4.68
C ARG A 50 16.82 6.70 -3.62
N THR A 51 16.53 7.21 -2.42
CA THR A 51 16.05 6.43 -1.29
C THR A 51 14.71 7.02 -0.84
N VAL A 52 13.66 6.20 -0.92
CA VAL A 52 12.35 6.54 -0.34
C VAL A 52 12.49 6.52 1.18
N MET A 53 12.03 7.58 1.83
CA MET A 53 12.14 7.79 3.27
C MET A 53 10.75 7.96 3.88
N GLY A 54 10.63 7.86 5.21
CA GLY A 54 9.34 8.05 5.89
C GLY A 54 8.68 9.41 5.63
N LYS A 55 9.48 10.45 5.34
CA LYS A 55 8.99 11.79 4.95
C LYS A 55 8.39 11.87 3.54
N ASP A 56 8.55 10.81 2.74
CA ASP A 56 8.01 10.75 1.39
C ASP A 56 6.59 10.17 1.36
N VAL A 57 6.13 9.51 2.43
CA VAL A 57 4.78 8.93 2.54
C VAL A 57 3.77 10.00 2.94
#